data_AF-A0AAV0CE91-F1
#
_entry.id   AF-A0AAV0CE91-F1
#
_cell.length_a   1.000
_cell.length_b   1.000
_cell.length_c   1.000
_cell.angle_alpha   90.00
_cell.angle_beta   90.00
_cell.angle_gamma   90.00
#
_symmetry.space_group_name_H-M   'P 1'
#
loop_
_entity.id
_entity.type
_entity.pdbx_description
1 polymer ?
#
loop_
_entity_poly.entity_id
_entity_poly.type
_entity_poly.pdbx_seq_one_letter_code
_entity_poly.pdbx_strand_id
1 'polypeptide(L)'
;MQEPKKEPYGYCHAHKWTKRSIFWKLPYWKEFLIHHNLDVMHTEKNIFDNIFNTVMDFKGKIKDGLASRKDMTMLCDGPELSVDLEQTKNEIPKAVYQVTKAQKESILEWFVSLKFPDGYCSNLSRCVDMNKLTTTSSMKTHDAHVIMQILLPIAL
;
A
#
# COMPACT_ATOMS: atom_id res chain seq x y z
N MET A 1 2.92 -33.74 6.78
CA MET A 1 3.72 -32.52 6.51
C MET A 1 5.10 -32.98 6.07
N GLN A 2 5.51 -32.68 4.84
CA GLN A 2 6.90 -32.92 4.43
C GLN A 2 7.76 -31.80 5.01
N GLU A 3 8.86 -32.17 5.66
CA GLU A 3 9.93 -31.23 6.04
C GLU A 3 10.32 -30.35 4.85
N PRO A 4 10.79 -29.11 5.07
CA PRO A 4 11.27 -28.27 3.97
C PRO A 4 12.30 -29.07 3.18
N LYS A 5 11.96 -29.45 1.93
CA LYS A 5 12.86 -30.22 1.07
C LYS A 5 14.17 -29.45 1.01
N LYS A 6 15.25 -30.09 1.46
CA LYS A 6 16.62 -29.60 1.24
C LYS A 6 16.75 -29.18 -0.22
N GLU A 7 17.49 -28.10 -0.46
CA GLU A 7 17.69 -27.59 -1.81
C GLU A 7 18.08 -28.75 -2.73
N PRO A 8 17.43 -28.89 -3.90
CA PRO A 8 17.72 -29.99 -4.81
C PRO A 8 19.20 -29.99 -5.18
N TYR A 9 19.77 -31.19 -5.32
CA TYR A 9 21.18 -31.36 -5.67
C TYR A 9 21.52 -30.54 -6.93
N GLY A 10 22.41 -29.55 -6.78
CA GLY A 10 22.79 -28.64 -7.86
C GLY A 10 21.96 -27.36 -7.99
N TYR A 11 21.22 -26.94 -6.95
CA TYR A 11 20.59 -25.61 -6.89
C TYR A 11 21.61 -24.49 -7.19
N CYS A 12 21.26 -23.60 -8.12
CA CYS A 12 22.13 -22.56 -8.70
C CYS A 12 23.41 -23.04 -9.44
N HIS A 13 23.74 -24.33 -9.46
CA HIS A 13 24.98 -24.87 -10.06
C HIS A 13 24.74 -25.78 -11.26
N ALA A 14 23.86 -26.79 -11.15
CA ALA A 14 23.56 -27.75 -12.22
C ALA A 14 22.30 -27.37 -13.03
N HIS A 15 21.32 -26.72 -12.38
CA HIS A 15 20.11 -26.23 -13.03
C HIS A 15 19.84 -24.76 -12.67
N LYS A 16 19.52 -23.92 -13.68
CA LYS A 16 19.23 -22.49 -13.51
C LYS A 16 17.84 -22.19 -12.90
N TRP A 17 17.18 -23.17 -12.30
CA TRP A 17 15.98 -22.95 -11.49
C TRP A 17 16.38 -22.23 -10.20
N THR A 18 16.41 -20.89 -10.26
CA THR A 18 16.91 -20.00 -9.20
C THR A 18 15.82 -19.29 -8.41
N LYS A 19 14.54 -19.36 -8.84
CA LYS A 19 13.45 -18.61 -8.22
C LYS A 19 12.64 -19.45 -7.24
N ARG A 20 13.17 -19.62 -6.03
CA ARG A 20 12.35 -19.86 -4.84
C ARG A 20 11.82 -18.50 -4.37
N SER A 21 10.50 -18.35 -4.26
CA SER A 21 9.90 -17.11 -3.73
C SER A 21 10.45 -16.79 -2.35
N ILE A 22 10.71 -15.50 -2.06
CA ILE A 22 11.19 -15.03 -0.76
C ILE A 22 10.26 -15.43 0.39
N PHE A 23 8.97 -15.63 0.10
CA PHE A 23 7.99 -16.08 1.08
C PHE A 23 8.38 -17.40 1.74
N TRP A 24 9.08 -18.29 1.04
CA TRP A 24 9.59 -19.54 1.61
C TRP A 24 10.67 -19.38 2.70
N LYS A 25 11.21 -18.16 2.88
CA LYS A 25 12.13 -17.83 3.96
C LYS A 25 11.42 -17.34 5.23
N LEU A 26 10.12 -17.02 5.15
CA LEU A 26 9.38 -16.48 6.28
C LEU A 26 9.05 -17.58 7.31
N PRO A 27 9.25 -17.35 8.62
CA PRO A 27 9.09 -18.39 9.65
C PRO A 27 7.69 -19.03 9.68
N TYR A 28 6.66 -18.23 9.37
CA TYR A 28 5.26 -18.63 9.36
C TYR A 28 4.81 -19.28 8.05
N TRP A 29 5.64 -19.27 7.00
CA TRP A 29 5.25 -19.80 5.68
C TRP A 29 4.91 -21.28 5.73
N LYS A 30 5.63 -22.05 6.56
CA LYS A 30 5.41 -23.48 6.82
C LYS A 30 4.05 -23.79 7.46
N GLU A 31 3.39 -22.79 8.04
CA GLU A 31 2.11 -22.94 8.76
C GLU A 31 0.92 -22.83 7.80
N PHE A 32 1.12 -22.35 6.57
CA PHE A 32 0.06 -22.32 5.56
C PHE A 32 -0.15 -23.70 4.93
N LEU A 33 -1.39 -24.20 5.03
CA LEU A 33 -1.84 -25.43 4.36
C LEU A 33 -1.77 -25.31 2.83
N ILE A 34 -1.99 -24.12 2.27
CA ILE A 34 -1.96 -23.84 0.84
C ILE A 34 -1.15 -22.57 0.57
N HIS A 35 0.12 -22.74 0.21
CA HIS A 35 1.08 -21.66 -0.02
C HIS A 35 0.76 -20.73 -1.21
N HIS A 36 -0.15 -21.13 -2.09
CA HIS A 36 -0.51 -20.40 -3.31
C HIS A 36 -1.93 -19.85 -3.32
N ASN A 37 -2.66 -19.90 -2.19
CA ASN A 37 -4.00 -19.34 -2.08
C ASN A 37 -3.95 -17.88 -1.58
N LEU A 38 -3.27 -17.02 -2.33
CA LEU A 38 -3.22 -15.59 -2.04
C LEU A 38 -4.34 -14.89 -2.81
N ASP A 39 -5.20 -14.19 -2.08
CA ASP A 39 -6.20 -13.32 -2.70
C ASP A 39 -5.51 -12.03 -3.18
N VAL A 40 -4.89 -12.11 -4.36
CA VAL A 40 -4.14 -10.99 -4.95
C VAL A 40 -5.02 -9.76 -5.08
N MET A 41 -6.29 -9.94 -5.45
CA MET A 41 -7.22 -8.85 -5.68
C MET A 41 -7.49 -8.03 -4.41
N HIS A 42 -7.83 -8.70 -3.30
CA HIS A 42 -8.07 -8.02 -2.03
C HIS A 42 -6.76 -7.54 -1.40
N THR A 43 -5.67 -8.29 -1.56
CA THR A 43 -4.35 -7.87 -1.04
C THR A 43 -3.88 -6.59 -1.71
N GLU A 44 -3.96 -6.52 -3.03
CA GLU A 44 -3.58 -5.35 -3.82
C GLU A 44 -4.42 -4.14 -3.43
N LYS A 45 -5.74 -4.30 -3.32
CA LYS A 45 -6.63 -3.23 -2.87
C LYS A 45 -6.30 -2.75 -1.46
N ASN A 46 -6.03 -3.66 -0.53
CA ASN A 46 -5.68 -3.31 0.84
C ASN A 46 -4.36 -2.52 0.88
N ILE A 47 -3.36 -2.91 0.09
CA ILE A 47 -2.10 -2.16 -0.03
C ILE A 47 -2.37 -0.76 -0.58
N PHE A 48 -3.13 -0.67 -1.67
CA PHE A 48 -3.50 0.62 -2.26
C PHE A 48 -4.22 1.53 -1.27
N ASP A 49 -5.31 1.04 -0.67
CA ASP A 49 -6.12 1.84 0.25
C ASP A 49 -5.27 2.31 1.44
N ASN A 50 -4.39 1.47 1.98
CA ASN A 50 -3.51 1.87 3.07
C ASN A 50 -2.51 2.98 2.67
N ILE A 51 -1.85 2.84 1.51
CA ILE A 51 -0.88 3.83 1.03
C ILE A 51 -1.60 5.13 0.67
N PHE A 52 -2.62 5.03 -0.18
CA PHE A 52 -3.34 6.18 -0.72
C PHE A 52 -4.04 6.99 0.38
N ASN A 53 -4.75 6.33 1.32
CA ASN A 53 -5.41 7.04 2.41
C ASN A 53 -4.42 7.73 3.37
N THR A 54 -3.22 7.15 3.54
CA THR A 54 -2.16 7.71 4.39
C THR A 54 -1.51 8.93 3.75
N VAL A 55 -1.15 8.86 2.47
CA VAL A 55 -0.60 9.99 1.70
C VAL A 55 -1.63 11.12 1.58
N MET A 56 -2.88 10.77 1.29
CA MET A 56 -3.98 11.73 1.14
C MET A 56 -4.55 12.22 2.47
N ASP A 57 -4.06 11.75 3.63
CA ASP A 57 -4.54 12.18 4.95
C ASP A 57 -6.08 12.16 5.05
N PHE A 58 -6.70 11.02 4.74
CA PHE A 58 -8.15 10.84 4.88
C PHE A 58 -8.51 10.45 6.32
N LYS A 59 -9.07 11.40 7.08
CA LYS A 59 -9.46 11.20 8.47
C LYS A 59 -10.30 9.93 8.65
N GLY A 60 -9.90 9.09 9.62
CA GLY A 60 -10.55 7.81 9.92
C GLY A 60 -10.14 6.62 9.04
N LYS A 61 -9.32 6.84 7.99
CA LYS A 61 -8.81 5.77 7.11
C LYS A 61 -7.29 5.60 7.15
N ILE A 62 -6.58 6.55 7.74
CA ILE A 62 -5.11 6.56 7.84
C ILE A 62 -4.63 5.45 8.80
N LYS A 63 -3.52 4.80 8.45
CA LYS A 63 -2.84 3.81 9.31
C LYS A 63 -1.61 4.37 10.02
N ASP A 64 -1.21 5.59 9.69
CA ASP A 64 -0.22 6.36 10.44
C ASP A 64 -0.83 6.89 11.75
N GLY A 65 -0.41 6.33 12.87
CA GLY A 65 -0.89 6.67 14.21
C GLY A 65 0.27 6.65 15.20
N LEU A 66 -0.01 7.00 16.46
CA LEU A 66 1.04 7.09 17.50
C LEU A 66 1.80 5.77 17.66
N ALA A 67 1.11 4.63 17.63
CA ALA A 67 1.76 3.32 17.69
C ALA A 67 2.71 3.11 16.50
N SER A 68 2.23 3.36 15.28
CA SER A 68 3.05 3.26 14.06
C SER A 68 4.29 4.15 14.11
N ARG A 69 4.18 5.37 14.67
CA ARG A 69 5.33 6.28 14.84
C ARG A 69 6.34 5.81 15.90
N LYS A 70 5.89 5.14 16.97
CA LYS A 70 6.80 4.49 17.95
C LYS A 70 7.52 3.31 17.32
N ASP A 71 6.79 2.49 16.57
CA ASP A 71 7.36 1.34 15.86
C ASP A 71 8.40 1.81 14.84
N MET A 72 8.15 2.94 14.17
CA MET A 72 9.13 3.56 13.27
C MET A 72 10.42 3.98 13.96
N THR A 73 10.38 4.40 15.23
CA THR A 73 11.61 4.70 16.00
C THR A 73 12.33 3.43 16.45
N MET A 74 11.59 2.37 16.78
CA MET A 74 12.14 1.14 17.35
C MET A 74 12.66 0.15 16.30
N LEU A 75 11.96 0.03 15.17
CA LEU A 75 12.17 -1.01 14.17
C LEU A 75 12.80 -0.50 12.87
N CYS A 76 12.76 0.81 12.62
CA CYS A 76 13.21 1.41 11.37
C CYS A 76 14.20 2.55 11.63
N ASP A 77 15.13 2.78 10.71
CA ASP A 77 16.08 3.90 10.77
C ASP A 77 15.46 5.18 10.17
N GLY A 78 14.31 5.60 10.70
CA GLY A 78 13.50 6.71 10.16
C GLY A 78 13.37 7.91 11.10
N PRO A 79 14.47 8.64 11.43
CA PRO A 79 14.46 9.69 12.46
C PRO A 79 13.52 10.85 12.14
N GLU A 80 13.31 11.17 10.86
CA GLU A 80 12.41 12.26 10.41
C GLU A 80 10.93 12.01 10.71
N LEU A 81 10.54 10.74 10.87
CA LEU A 81 9.17 10.35 11.21
C LEU A 81 9.04 9.95 12.68
N SER A 82 10.15 9.84 13.41
CA SER A 82 10.17 9.52 14.84
C SER A 82 9.51 10.64 15.64
N VAL A 83 8.71 10.27 16.63
CA VAL A 83 8.00 11.23 17.50
C VAL A 83 8.45 11.00 18.93
N ASP A 84 9.02 12.04 19.54
CA ASP A 84 9.28 12.05 20.98
C ASP A 84 8.04 12.55 21.73
N LEU A 85 7.34 11.62 22.36
CA LEU A 85 6.01 11.81 22.94
C LEU A 85 6.01 12.75 24.14
N GLU A 86 7.16 12.89 24.82
CA GLU A 86 7.29 13.80 25.96
C GLU A 86 7.24 15.27 25.53
N GLN A 87 7.77 15.58 24.34
CA GLN A 87 7.82 16.95 23.83
C GLN A 87 6.60 17.34 23.00
N THR A 88 5.96 16.38 22.32
CA THR A 88 4.90 16.64 21.34
C THR A 88 3.47 16.58 21.89
N LYS A 89 3.26 16.36 23.20
CA LYS A 89 1.92 16.26 23.82
C LYS A 89 0.98 15.28 23.10
N ASN A 90 1.50 14.17 22.59
CA ASN A 90 0.78 13.19 21.77
C ASN A 90 0.25 13.70 20.41
N GLU A 91 0.74 14.83 19.91
CA GLU A 91 0.43 15.28 18.55
C GLU A 91 1.42 14.66 17.55
N ILE A 92 0.88 14.04 16.49
CA ILE A 92 1.69 13.49 15.41
C ILE A 92 2.00 14.62 14.43
N PRO A 93 3.28 14.99 14.23
CA PRO A 93 3.63 15.98 13.24
C PRO A 93 3.30 15.47 11.85
N LYS A 94 2.89 16.40 10.98
CA LYS A 94 2.57 16.10 9.58
C LYS A 94 3.78 15.41 8.93
N ALA A 95 3.56 14.22 8.37
CA ALA A 95 4.63 13.51 7.68
C ALA A 95 5.02 14.20 6.37
N VAL A 96 6.28 14.04 5.98
CA VAL A 96 6.85 14.55 4.72
C VAL A 96 6.11 14.02 3.47
N TYR A 97 5.52 12.83 3.56
CA TYR A 97 4.77 12.20 2.48
C TYR A 97 3.28 12.62 2.42
N GLN A 98 2.78 13.39 3.40
CA GLN A 98 1.38 13.81 3.41
C GLN A 98 1.17 15.04 2.52
N VAL A 99 0.25 14.93 1.57
CA VAL A 99 -0.07 16.05 0.68
C VAL A 99 -0.73 17.20 1.45
N THR A 100 -0.55 18.43 0.96
CA THR A 100 -1.28 19.60 1.46
C THR A 100 -2.74 19.57 1.01
N LYS A 101 -3.59 20.40 1.62
CA LYS A 101 -4.98 20.52 1.22
C LYS A 101 -5.12 20.93 -0.26
N ALA A 102 -4.33 21.90 -0.72
CA ALA A 102 -4.33 22.35 -2.10
C ALA A 102 -3.89 21.26 -3.09
N GLN A 103 -2.84 20.49 -2.73
CA GLN A 103 -2.42 19.33 -3.53
C GLN A 103 -3.50 18.24 -3.56
N LYS A 104 -4.15 17.97 -2.43
CA LYS A 104 -5.27 17.04 -2.33
C LYS A 104 -6.42 17.43 -3.25
N GLU A 105 -6.83 18.71 -3.24
CA GLU A 105 -7.84 19.26 -4.16
C GLU A 105 -7.44 19.02 -5.61
N SER A 106 -6.22 19.41 -6.00
CA SER A 106 -5.73 19.23 -7.37
C SER A 106 -5.69 17.76 -7.82
N ILE A 107 -5.27 16.84 -6.96
CA ILE A 107 -5.24 15.40 -7.26
C ILE A 107 -6.67 14.86 -7.48
N LEU A 108 -7.62 15.26 -6.63
CA LEU A 108 -9.01 14.80 -6.74
C LEU A 108 -9.71 15.41 -7.96
N GLU A 109 -9.45 16.68 -8.29
CA GLU A 109 -9.91 17.30 -9.53
C GLU A 109 -9.35 16.57 -10.75
N TRP A 110 -8.06 16.22 -10.72
CA TRP A 110 -7.46 15.41 -11.77
C TRP A 110 -8.19 14.06 -11.91
N PHE A 111 -8.45 13.35 -10.81
CA PHE A 111 -9.22 12.09 -10.83
C PHE A 111 -10.61 12.25 -11.43
N VAL A 112 -11.30 13.36 -11.14
CA VAL A 112 -12.61 13.68 -11.73
C VAL A 112 -12.51 13.94 -13.24
N SER A 113 -11.40 14.55 -13.69
CA SER A 113 -11.16 14.87 -15.10
C SER A 113 -10.75 13.66 -15.96
N LEU A 114 -10.23 12.59 -15.34
CA LEU A 114 -9.73 11.42 -16.04
C LEU A 114 -10.84 10.69 -16.79
N LYS A 115 -10.55 10.36 -18.06
CA LYS A 115 -11.40 9.54 -18.92
C LYS A 115 -10.59 8.36 -19.42
N PHE A 116 -11.18 7.18 -19.31
CA PHE A 116 -10.58 5.94 -19.80
C PHE A 116 -11.38 5.39 -20.98
N PRO A 117 -10.75 4.62 -21.88
CA PRO A 117 -11.48 3.82 -22.87
C PRO A 117 -12.51 2.91 -22.21
N ASP A 118 -13.57 2.57 -22.96
CA ASP A 118 -14.61 1.69 -22.44
C ASP A 118 -14.03 0.33 -22.02
N GLY A 119 -14.49 -0.19 -20.88
CA GLY A 119 -13.99 -1.42 -20.26
C GLY A 119 -12.62 -1.34 -19.57
N TYR A 120 -11.90 -0.20 -19.62
CA TYR A 120 -10.54 -0.11 -19.07
C TYR A 120 -10.48 0.24 -17.57
N CYS A 121 -11.34 1.12 -17.09
CA CYS A 121 -11.43 1.50 -15.67
C CYS A 121 -12.84 2.03 -15.42
N SER A 122 -13.35 1.92 -14.19
CA SER A 122 -14.60 2.59 -13.88
C SER A 122 -14.42 4.11 -13.90
N ASN A 123 -15.53 4.84 -14.00
CA ASN A 123 -15.51 6.29 -13.96
C ASN A 123 -15.10 6.77 -12.55
N LEU A 124 -13.82 7.15 -12.40
CA LEU A 124 -13.22 7.55 -11.13
C LEU A 124 -13.91 8.77 -10.50
N SER A 125 -14.54 9.64 -11.30
CA SER A 125 -15.30 10.78 -10.77
C SER A 125 -16.43 10.35 -9.83
N ARG A 126 -17.00 9.15 -10.01
CA ARG A 126 -18.02 8.59 -9.11
C ARG A 126 -17.46 8.14 -7.76
N CYS A 127 -16.15 7.94 -7.69
CA CYS A 127 -15.45 7.51 -6.47
C CYS A 127 -14.89 8.68 -5.66
N VAL A 128 -15.06 9.92 -6.13
CA VAL A 128 -14.52 11.14 -5.49
C VAL A 128 -15.65 11.98 -4.90
N ASP A 129 -15.48 12.40 -3.65
CA ASP A 129 -16.34 13.39 -2.98
C ASP A 129 -15.53 14.69 -2.81
N MET A 130 -15.76 15.64 -3.72
CA MET A 130 -15.10 16.94 -3.73
C MET A 130 -15.52 17.83 -2.54
N ASN A 131 -16.71 17.65 -1.97
CA ASN A 131 -17.15 18.44 -0.83
C ASN A 131 -16.39 18.04 0.44
N LYS A 132 -16.12 16.73 0.59
CA LYS A 132 -15.36 16.19 1.73
C LYS A 132 -13.86 16.10 1.47
N LEU A 133 -13.42 16.28 0.22
CA LEU A 133 -12.05 16.04 -0.25
C LEU A 133 -11.57 14.62 0.11
N THR A 134 -12.41 13.62 -0.20
CA THR A 134 -12.13 12.21 0.06
C THR A 134 -12.54 11.32 -1.09
N THR A 135 -12.12 10.06 -1.08
CA THR A 135 -12.70 9.01 -1.91
C THR A 135 -13.78 8.22 -1.16
N THR A 136 -14.80 7.79 -1.89
CA THR A 136 -15.86 6.92 -1.39
C THR A 136 -15.41 5.46 -1.36
N SER A 137 -16.15 4.61 -0.68
CA SER A 137 -15.89 3.16 -0.66
C SER A 137 -16.25 2.44 -1.97
N SER A 138 -16.70 3.15 -3.01
CA SER A 138 -17.13 2.54 -4.27
C SER A 138 -15.98 2.14 -5.20
N MET A 139 -14.75 2.55 -4.89
CA MET A 139 -13.57 2.24 -5.71
C MET A 139 -13.23 0.76 -5.62
N LYS A 140 -13.28 0.06 -6.76
CA LYS A 140 -13.06 -1.38 -6.83
C LYS A 140 -11.57 -1.71 -6.88
N THR A 141 -11.28 -2.98 -6.70
CA THR A 141 -9.93 -3.56 -6.77
C THR A 141 -9.27 -3.29 -8.12
N HIS A 142 -10.03 -3.38 -9.22
CA HIS A 142 -9.55 -3.07 -10.57
C HIS A 142 -9.17 -1.59 -10.74
N ASP A 143 -9.95 -0.67 -10.17
CA ASP A 143 -9.65 0.76 -10.24
C ASP A 143 -8.38 1.07 -9.46
N ALA A 144 -8.23 0.49 -8.26
CA ALA A 144 -7.02 0.59 -7.45
C ALA A 144 -5.78 0.06 -8.19
N HIS A 145 -5.91 -1.07 -8.88
CA HIS A 145 -4.87 -1.67 -9.71
C HIS A 145 -4.42 -0.72 -10.83
N VAL A 146 -5.37 -0.15 -11.59
CA VAL A 146 -5.08 0.85 -12.64
C VAL A 146 -4.39 2.09 -12.05
N ILE A 147 -4.86 2.59 -10.91
CA ILE A 147 -4.24 3.76 -10.27
C ILE A 147 -2.79 3.46 -9.90
N MET A 148 -2.52 2.32 -9.24
CA MET A 148 -1.17 1.98 -8.79
C MET A 148 -0.20 1.73 -9.93
N GLN A 149 -0.62 1.04 -10.98
CA GLN A 149 0.28 0.54 -12.00
C GLN A 149 0.45 1.49 -13.17
N ILE A 150 -0.54 2.37 -13.39
CA ILE A 150 -0.57 3.26 -14.55
C ILE A 150 -0.52 4.72 -14.12
N LEU A 151 -1.35 5.14 -13.17
CA LEU A 151 -1.46 6.56 -12.84
C LEU A 151 -0.34 7.05 -11.92
N LEU A 152 0.00 6.32 -10.85
CA LEU A 152 1.06 6.72 -9.93
C LEU A 152 2.43 6.87 -10.62
N PRO A 153 2.86 5.96 -11.51
CA PRO A 153 4.14 6.13 -12.21
C PRO A 153 4.19 7.29 -13.20
N ILE A 154 3.03 7.76 -13.68
CA ILE A 154 2.95 8.94 -14.57
C ILE A 154 2.96 10.24 -13.75
N ALA A 155 2.44 10.19 -12.52
CA ALA A 155 2.34 11.35 -11.63
C ALA A 155 3.61 11.64 -10.82
N LEU A 156 4.56 10.70 -10.76
CA LEU A 156 5.86 10.79 -10.07
C LEU A 156 7.01 11.00 -11.07
#